data_AF-A0A919DFC5-F1
#
_entry.id   AF-A0A919DFC5-F1
#
_cell.length_a   1.000
_cell.length_b   1.000
_cell.length_c   1.000
_cell.angle_alpha   90.00
_cell.angle_beta   90.00
_cell.angle_gamma   90.00
#
_symmetry.space_group_name_H-M   'P 1'
#
loop_
_entity.id
_entity.type
_entity.pdbx_description
1 polymer ?
#
loop_
_entity_poly.entity_id
_entity_poly.type
_entity_poly.pdbx_seq_one_letter_code
_entity_poly.pdbx_strand_id
1 'polypeptide(L)' 'MFEERPQQEIDALMQSNPEFKKLYQRHKELDKKVLDAELGVLPIDDVTLVQMKREKLATKDRLFRIYEAQRH' A
#
# COMPACT_ATOMS: atom_id res chain seq x y z
N MET A 1 12.57 2.17 6.11
CA MET A 1 11.38 2.63 5.34
C MET A 1 10.20 1.73 5.66
N PHE A 2 8.93 2.09 5.40
CA PHE A 2 7.70 1.38 5.84
C PHE A 2 7.66 -0.17 5.65
N GLU A 3 8.54 -0.74 4.83
CA GLU A 3 8.81 -2.19 4.66
C GLU A 3 9.50 -2.85 5.87
N GLU A 4 10.02 -2.06 6.81
CA GLU A 4 10.61 -2.53 8.08
C GLU A 4 9.62 -2.40 9.25
N ARG A 5 8.37 -2.00 8.99
CA ARG A 5 7.35 -1.92 10.03
C ARG A 5 6.76 -3.31 10.27
N PRO A 6 6.70 -3.77 11.53
CA PRO A 6 6.12 -5.06 11.84
C PRO A 6 4.65 -5.05 11.41
N GLN A 7 4.22 -6.07 10.66
CA GLN A 7 2.83 -6.22 10.23
C GLN A 7 1.86 -6.15 11.42
N GLN A 8 2.32 -6.49 12.62
CA GLN A 8 1.60 -6.31 13.89
C GLN A 8 1.18 -4.86 14.19
N GLU A 9 2.04 -3.86 13.96
CA GLU A 9 1.66 -2.45 14.18
C GLU A 9 0.61 -2.01 13.16
N ILE A 10 0.81 -2.42 11.90
CA ILE A 10 -0.16 -2.20 10.82
C ILE A 10 -1.49 -2.84 11.17
N ASP A 11 -1.50 -4.07 11.67
CA ASP A 11 -2.72 -4.81 12.03
C ASP A 11 -3.45 -4.16 13.21
N ALA A 12 -2.72 -3.71 14.24
CA ALA A 12 -3.28 -2.96 15.36
C ALA A 12 -3.93 -1.63 14.92
N LEU A 13 -3.31 -0.93 13.96
CA LEU A 13 -3.89 0.26 13.33
C LEU A 13 -5.08 -0.08 12.44
N MET A 14 -5.05 -1.18 11.69
CA MET A 14 -6.18 -1.66 10.89
C MET A 14 -7.37 -2.04 11.77
N GLN A 15 -7.13 -2.55 12.99
CA GLN A 15 -8.18 -2.81 13.98
C GLN A 15 -8.73 -1.52 14.57
N SER A 16 -7.86 -0.56 14.87
CA SER A 16 -8.26 0.72 15.47
C SER A 16 -8.89 1.69 14.47
N ASN A 17 -8.57 1.55 13.17
CA ASN A 17 -8.91 2.53 12.15
C ASN A 17 -9.37 1.86 10.82
N PRO A 18 -10.69 1.82 10.55
CA PRO A 18 -11.23 1.13 9.39
C PRO A 18 -10.85 1.79 8.05
N GLU A 19 -10.51 3.08 8.05
CA GLU A 19 -9.95 3.75 6.86
C GLU A 19 -8.56 3.23 6.50
N PHE A 20 -7.70 3.06 7.52
CA PHE A 20 -6.38 2.48 7.36
C PHE A 20 -6.45 1.05 6.82
N LYS A 21 -7.43 0.26 7.29
CA LYS A 21 -7.72 -1.08 6.78
C LYS A 21 -8.02 -1.11 5.28
N LYS A 22 -8.91 -0.22 4.81
CA LYS A 22 -9.26 -0.14 3.38
C LYS A 22 -8.07 0.26 2.52
N LEU A 23 -7.29 1.25 2.98
CA LEU A 23 -6.08 1.71 2.31
C LEU A 23 -5.02 0.61 2.21
N TYR A 24 -4.82 -0.15 3.29
CA TYR A 24 -3.84 -1.23 3.30
C TYR A 24 -4.25 -2.40 2.40
N GLN A 25 -5.52 -2.78 2.37
CA GLN A 25 -6.02 -3.76 1.39
C GLN A 25 -5.79 -3.28 -0.04
N ARG A 26 -6.13 -2.02 -0.33
CA ARG A 26 -5.90 -1.40 -1.64
C ARG A 26 -4.42 -1.46 -2.03
N HIS A 27 -3.53 -1.13 -1.10
CA HIS A 27 -2.08 -1.23 -1.29
C HIS A 27 -1.68 -2.65 -1.65
N LYS A 28 -2.12 -3.66 -0.89
CA LYS A 28 -1.77 -5.06 -1.10
C LYS A 28 -2.28 -5.60 -2.44
N GLU A 29 -3.47 -5.18 -2.86
CA GLU A 29 -4.02 -5.51 -4.17
C GLU A 29 -3.23 -4.85 -5.32
N LEU A 30 -2.86 -3.57 -5.16
CA LEU A 30 -1.99 -2.85 -6.11
C LEU A 30 -0.62 -3.53 -6.20
N ASP A 31 -0.03 -3.86 -5.06
CA ASP A 31 1.27 -4.52 -4.99
C ASP A 31 1.28 -5.86 -5.71
N LYS A 32 0.22 -6.66 -5.49
CA LYS A 32 0.02 -7.91 -6.21
C LYS A 32 -0.11 -7.69 -7.71
N LYS A 33 -0.91 -6.70 -8.15
CA LYS A 33 -1.05 -6.36 -9.57
C LYS A 33 0.26 -5.89 -10.19
N VAL A 34 1.06 -5.11 -9.47
CA VAL A 34 2.41 -4.70 -9.90
C VAL A 34 3.30 -5.91 -10.05
N LEU A 35 3.26 -6.83 -9.08
CA LEU A 35 4.08 -8.04 -9.12
C LEU A 35 3.68 -8.95 -10.30
N ASP A 36 2.39 -9.19 -10.51
CA ASP A 36 1.88 -9.95 -11.66
C ASP A 36 2.26 -9.27 -13.00
N ALA A 37 2.27 -7.94 -13.05
CA ALA A 37 2.73 -7.17 -14.20
C ALA A 37 4.26 -7.27 -14.42
N GLU A 38 5.06 -7.15 -13.36
CA GLU A 38 6.53 -7.27 -13.39
C GLU A 38 6.98 -8.69 -13.73
N LEU A 39 6.20 -9.70 -13.34
CA LEU A 39 6.42 -11.11 -13.70
C LEU A 39 6.01 -11.42 -15.15
N GLY A 40 5.43 -10.46 -15.88
CA GLY A 40 4.94 -10.66 -17.25
C GLY A 40 3.70 -11.56 -17.33
N VAL A 41 3.03 -11.81 -16.20
CA VAL A 41 1.80 -12.61 -16.12
C VAL A 41 0.62 -11.83 -16.69
N LEU A 42 0.64 -10.51 -16.52
CA LEU A 42 -0.32 -9.59 -17.12
C LEU A 42 0.37 -8.70 -18.15
N PRO A 43 -0.18 -8.54 -19.37
CA PRO A 43 0.29 -7.55 -20.33
C PRO A 43 -0.14 -6.17 -19.85
N ILE A 44 0.62 -5.62 -18.92
CA ILE A 44 0.42 -4.28 -18.38
C ILE A 44 1.42 -3.35 -19.07
N ASP A 45 0.90 -2.27 -19.63
CA ASP A 45 1.69 -1.25 -20.29
C ASP A 45 2.61 -0.53 -19.28
N ASP A 46 3.83 -0.16 -19.68
CA ASP A 46 4.81 0.54 -18.83
C ASP A 46 4.20 1.77 -18.12
N VAL A 47 3.28 2.47 -18.80
CA VAL A 47 2.56 3.62 -18.23
C VAL A 47 1.73 3.21 -17.02
N THR A 48 1.08 2.05 -17.09
CA THR A 48 0.26 1.52 -16.00
C THR A 48 1.14 1.02 -14.85
N LEU A 49 2.30 0.42 -15.15
CA LEU A 49 3.25 -0.04 -14.14
C LEU A 49 3.86 1.14 -13.36
N VAL A 50 4.18 2.24 -14.06
CA VAL A 50 4.61 3.51 -13.44
C VAL A 50 3.49 4.13 -12.60
N GLN A 51 2.25 4.11 -13.07
CA GLN A 51 1.10 4.57 -12.29
C GLN A 51 0.90 3.75 -11.02
N MET A 52 1.00 2.43 -11.10
CA MET A 52 0.87 1.56 -9.94
C MET A 52 2.01 1.75 -8.93
N LYS A 53 3.26 1.98 -9.38
CA LYS A 53 4.38 2.35 -8.49
C LYS A 53 4.12 3.69 -7.77
N ARG A 54 3.55 4.67 -8.48
CA ARG A 54 3.10 5.95 -7.87
C ARG A 54 1.95 5.74 -6.90
N GLU A 55 0.97 4.90 -7.23
CA GLU A 55 -0.14 4.56 -6.34
C GLU A 55 0.37 3.84 -5.09
N LYS A 56 1.32 2.90 -5.21
CA LYS A 56 1.99 2.26 -4.07
C LYS A 56 2.64 3.31 -3.16
N LEU A 57 3.36 4.28 -3.75
CA LEU A 57 3.95 5.39 -3.00
C LEU A 57 2.89 6.25 -2.32
N ALA A 58 1.84 6.66 -3.03
CA ALA A 58 0.78 7.52 -2.50
C ALA A 58 -0.06 6.83 -1.41
N THR A 59 -0.28 5.52 -1.55
CA THR A 59 -1.00 4.70 -0.57
C THR A 59 -0.14 4.55 0.69
N LYS A 60 1.17 4.32 0.54
CA LYS A 60 2.15 4.36 1.64
C LYS A 60 2.21 5.72 2.32
N ASP A 61 2.18 6.82 1.56
CA ASP A 61 2.16 8.18 2.08
C ASP A 61 0.88 8.45 2.90
N ARG A 62 -0.28 8.02 2.40
CA ARG A 62 -1.55 8.12 3.15
C ARG A 62 -1.55 7.26 4.41
N LEU A 63 -1.04 6.04 4.36
CA LEU A 63 -0.89 5.20 5.55
C LEU A 63 0.01 5.89 6.59
N PHE A 64 1.11 6.51 6.14
CA PHE A 64 2.01 7.26 7.01
C PHE A 64 1.32 8.47 7.65
N ARG A 65 0.55 9.24 6.88
CA ARG A 65 -0.21 10.40 7.41
C ARG A 65 -1.26 10.00 8.44
N ILE A 66 -2.00 8.91 8.21
CA ILE A 66 -2.98 8.40 9.19
C ILE A 66 -2.24 7.93 10.45
N TYR A 67 -1.10 7.27 10.29
CA TYR A 67 -0.28 6.82 11.41
C TYR A 67 0.27 7.99 12.24
N GLU A 68 0.78 9.04 11.60
CA GLU A 68 1.22 10.26 12.28
C GLU A 68 0.06 10.96 12.99
N ALA A 69 -1.10 11.07 12.34
CA ALA A 69 -2.30 11.66 12.94
C ALA A 69 -2.82 10.88 14.15
N GLN A 70 -2.55 9.57 14.23
CA GLN A 70 -2.96 8.73 15.37
C GLN A 70 -1.93 8.73 16.51
N ARG A 71 -0.69 9.19 16.27
CA ARG A 71 0.36 9.36 17.30
C ARG A 71 0.37 10.74 17.98
N HIS A 72 -0.50 11.64 17.56
CA HIS A 72 -0.60 13.02 18.06
C HIS A 72 -1.92 13.24 18.82
#